data_AF-A0A524D6F6-F1
#
_entry.id   AF-A0A524D6F6-F1
#
_cell.length_a   1.000
_cell.length_b   1.000
_cell.length_c   1.000
_cell.angle_alpha   90.00
_cell.angle_beta   90.00
_cell.angle_gamma   90.00
#
_symmetry.space_group_name_H-M   'P 1'
#
loop_
_entity.id
_entity.type
_entity.pdbx_description
1 polymer ?
#
loop_
_entity_poly.entity_id
_entity_poly.type
_entity_poly.pdbx_seq_one_letter_code
_entity_poly.pdbx_strand_id
1 'polypeptide(L)'
;MSSDSNMGKLVGVCFITLWCIIAFGMGFSALQWGAPGIFALVPFGMGIFGIVLCISVAKGQPMSRRAPSIRSDQYTTYSGDSMGDTYTPVGRQERSLYQIPSRCPSCGASISTEEVDWVGPLQAKCPYCNATMDAEKRIL
;
A
#
# COMPACT_ATOMS: atom_id res chain seq x y z
N MET A 1 3.65 -1.80 19.26
CA MET A 1 3.46 -1.36 17.85
C MET A 1 2.20 -0.49 17.68
N SER A 2 1.91 0.41 18.63
CA SER A 2 0.73 1.30 18.58
C SER A 2 1.04 2.77 18.89
N SER A 3 2.25 3.13 19.32
CA SER A 3 2.60 4.52 19.63
C SER A 3 2.89 5.36 18.40
N ASP A 4 3.50 4.79 17.36
CA ASP A 4 4.00 5.58 16.22
C ASP A 4 2.87 6.20 15.38
N SER A 5 1.74 5.49 15.23
CA SER A 5 0.57 5.99 14.51
C SER A 5 -0.20 7.06 15.29
N ASN A 6 -0.18 6.99 16.62
CA ASN A 6 -0.84 7.98 17.48
C ASN A 6 0.02 9.24 17.60
N MET A 7 1.34 9.11 17.63
CA MET A 7 2.26 10.25 17.67
C MET A 7 2.19 11.08 16.38
N GLY A 8 2.14 10.43 15.21
CA GLY A 8 1.95 11.14 13.93
C GLY A 8 0.62 11.91 13.84
N LYS A 9 -0.47 11.32 14.35
CA LYS A 9 -1.78 12.00 14.43
C LYS A 9 -1.74 13.18 15.38
N LEU A 10 -1.13 13.02 16.56
CA LEU A 10 -1.00 14.08 17.55
C LEU A 10 -0.19 15.25 17.01
N VAL A 11 0.94 14.99 16.35
CA VAL A 11 1.79 16.02 15.74
C VAL A 11 1.06 16.75 14.62
N GLY A 12 0.33 16.02 13.75
CA GLY A 12 -0.47 16.62 12.68
C GLY A 12 -1.60 17.51 13.21
N VAL A 13 -2.31 17.07 14.24
CA VAL A 13 -3.36 17.86 14.90
C VAL A 13 -2.75 19.12 15.54
N CYS A 14 -1.64 18.99 16.27
CA CYS A 14 -0.97 20.13 16.91
C CYS A 14 -0.46 21.18 15.92
N PHE A 15 0.10 20.75 14.78
CA PHE A 15 0.58 21.68 13.76
C PHE A 15 -0.58 22.46 13.11
N ILE A 16 -1.69 21.78 12.81
CA ILE A 16 -2.85 22.40 12.17
C ILE A 16 -3.60 23.32 13.13
N THR A 17 -3.74 22.95 14.42
CA THR A 17 -4.37 23.84 15.41
C THR A 17 -3.57 25.11 15.58
N LEU A 18 -2.24 25.01 15.66
CA LEU A 18 -1.35 26.17 15.73
C LEU A 18 -1.47 27.05 14.48
N TRP A 19 -1.49 26.46 13.28
CA TRP A 19 -1.70 27.20 12.04
C TRP A 19 -3.06 27.92 12.00
N CYS A 20 -4.14 27.26 12.45
CA CYS A 20 -5.45 27.88 12.52
C CYS A 20 -5.46 29.07 13.48
N ILE A 21 -4.87 28.94 14.67
CA ILE A 21 -4.78 30.04 15.64
C ILE A 21 -4.06 31.25 15.03
N ILE A 22 -2.95 31.03 14.31
CA ILE A 22 -2.23 32.11 13.64
C ILE A 22 -3.06 32.75 12.53
N ALA A 23 -3.73 31.95 11.69
CA ALA A 23 -4.57 32.45 10.61
C ALA A 23 -5.76 33.27 11.13
N PHE A 24 -6.48 32.77 12.14
CA PHE A 24 -7.58 33.50 12.77
C PHE A 24 -7.08 34.74 13.52
N GLY A 25 -5.91 34.69 14.16
CA GLY A 25 -5.29 35.85 14.81
C GLY A 25 -5.00 36.98 13.81
N MET A 26 -4.42 36.67 12.65
CA MET A 26 -4.17 37.67 11.61
C MET A 26 -5.48 38.24 11.04
N GLY A 27 -6.50 37.41 10.83
CA GLY A 27 -7.82 37.86 10.39
C GLY A 27 -8.50 38.79 11.39
N PHE A 28 -8.41 38.48 12.69
CA PHE A 28 -8.97 39.30 13.76
C PHE A 28 -8.21 40.63 13.93
N SER A 29 -6.88 40.61 13.86
CA SER A 29 -6.06 41.83 13.86
C SER A 29 -6.36 42.72 12.65
N ALA A 30 -6.56 42.15 11.45
CA ALA A 30 -6.94 42.91 10.27
C ALA A 30 -8.28 43.65 10.43
N LEU A 31 -9.26 43.03 11.11
CA LEU A 31 -10.55 43.65 11.43
C LEU A 31 -10.41 44.82 12.41
N GLN A 32 -9.54 44.71 13.41
CA GLN A 32 -9.31 45.79 14.39
C GLN A 32 -8.65 47.03 13.78
N TRP A 33 -7.85 46.86 12.72
CA TRP A 33 -7.13 47.95 12.06
C TRP A 33 -7.92 48.57 10.91
N GLY A 34 -9.20 48.20 10.76
CA GLY A 34 -10.09 48.76 9.73
C GLY A 34 -9.73 48.33 8.30
N ALA A 35 -9.03 47.20 8.15
CA ALA A 35 -8.72 46.69 6.82
C ALA A 35 -10.01 46.29 6.07
N PRO A 36 -10.05 46.43 4.73
CA PRO A 36 -11.18 46.00 3.93
C PRO A 36 -11.52 44.52 4.21
N GLY A 37 -12.81 44.20 4.38
CA GLY A 37 -13.28 42.87 4.82
C GLY A 37 -12.81 41.70 3.96
N ILE A 38 -12.39 41.94 2.72
CA ILE A 38 -11.75 40.95 1.85
C ILE A 38 -10.44 40.41 2.45
N PHE A 39 -9.64 41.26 3.11
CA PHE A 39 -8.40 40.84 3.76
C PHE A 39 -8.64 40.00 5.01
N ALA A 40 -9.83 40.10 5.63
CA ALA A 40 -10.25 39.21 6.69
C ALA A 40 -10.79 37.89 6.12
N LEU A 41 -11.49 37.89 4.98
CA LEU A 41 -12.06 36.66 4.41
C LEU A 41 -11.01 35.62 4.00
N VAL A 42 -9.86 36.05 3.49
CA VAL A 42 -8.77 35.16 3.04
C VAL A 42 -8.20 34.29 4.17
N PRO A 43 -7.75 34.83 5.32
CA PRO A 43 -7.23 34.01 6.41
C PRO A 43 -8.30 33.12 7.07
N PHE A 44 -9.56 33.58 7.11
CA PHE A 44 -10.67 32.77 7.60
C PHE A 44 -10.95 31.58 6.68
N GLY A 45 -10.97 31.79 5.36
CA GLY A 45 -11.12 30.72 4.37
C GLY A 45 -9.99 29.70 4.44
N MET A 46 -8.74 30.17 4.59
CA MET A 46 -7.58 29.30 4.73
C MET A 46 -7.61 28.48 6.03
N GLY A 47 -8.04 29.09 7.15
CA GLY A 47 -8.24 28.39 8.43
C GLY A 47 -9.32 27.31 8.36
N ILE A 48 -10.49 27.63 7.77
CA ILE A 48 -11.58 26.65 7.58
C ILE A 48 -11.12 25.50 6.69
N PHE A 49 -10.41 25.77 5.59
CA PHE A 49 -9.85 24.74 4.72
C PHE A 49 -8.85 23.83 5.46
N GLY A 50 -7.97 24.41 6.27
CA GLY A 50 -7.06 23.67 7.15
C GLY A 50 -7.78 22.73 8.12
N ILE A 51 -8.87 23.21 8.75
CA ILE A 51 -9.71 22.39 9.65
C ILE A 51 -10.40 21.26 8.89
N VAL A 52 -10.95 21.53 7.71
CA VAL A 52 -11.60 20.50 6.86
C VAL A 52 -10.61 19.41 6.45
N LEU A 53 -9.38 19.78 6.07
CA LEU A 53 -8.32 18.81 5.78
C LEU A 53 -7.94 18.01 7.04
N CYS A 54 -7.86 18.66 8.20
CA CYS A 54 -7.56 18.01 9.47
C CYS A 54 -8.62 16.95 9.81
N ILE A 55 -9.90 17.29 9.66
CA ILE A 55 -11.02 16.37 9.87
C ILE A 55 -11.00 15.27 8.81
N SER A 56 -10.65 15.58 7.57
CA SER A 56 -10.53 14.60 6.48
C SER A 56 -9.39 13.61 6.69
N VAL A 57 -8.28 14.03 7.32
CA VAL A 57 -7.15 13.14 7.68
C VAL A 57 -7.43 12.37 8.97
N ALA A 58 -8.17 12.96 9.92
CA ALA A 58 -8.55 12.29 11.15
C ALA A 58 -9.68 11.25 10.93
N LYS A 59 -10.62 11.53 10.02
CA LYS A 59 -11.74 10.64 9.64
C LYS A 59 -11.41 9.76 8.44
N GLY A 60 -10.49 10.20 7.60
CA GLY A 60 -9.81 9.37 6.63
C GLY A 60 -9.11 8.28 7.41
N GLN A 61 -9.68 7.09 7.36
CA GLN A 61 -9.03 5.85 7.78
C GLN A 61 -7.56 5.92 7.33
N PRO A 62 -6.60 5.33 8.08
CA PRO A 62 -5.25 5.15 7.54
C PRO A 62 -5.48 4.59 6.16
N MET A 63 -5.10 5.36 5.14
CA MET A 63 -5.13 4.91 3.78
C MET A 63 -4.43 3.58 3.90
N SER A 64 -5.22 2.52 3.80
CA SER A 64 -4.69 1.21 3.61
C SER A 64 -3.93 1.44 2.33
N ARG A 65 -2.63 1.64 2.47
CA ARG A 65 -1.68 1.41 1.40
C ARG A 65 -1.77 -0.09 1.12
N ARG A 66 -2.94 -0.57 0.67
CA ARG A 66 -3.01 -1.21 -0.62
C ARG A 66 -2.47 -0.17 -1.59
N ALA A 67 -1.14 -0.08 -1.61
CA ALA A 67 -0.48 0.26 -2.84
C ALA A 67 -1.19 -0.60 -3.90
N PRO A 68 -1.62 -0.03 -5.03
CA PRO A 68 -1.68 -0.85 -6.21
C PRO A 68 -0.29 -1.46 -6.27
N SER A 69 -0.18 -2.77 -6.08
CA SER A 69 1.02 -3.47 -6.48
C SER A 69 1.08 -3.25 -7.99
N ILE A 70 1.65 -2.11 -8.40
CA ILE A 70 2.47 -2.10 -9.61
C ILE A 70 3.50 -3.15 -9.28
N ARG A 71 3.19 -4.36 -9.74
CA ARG A 71 4.06 -5.49 -9.85
C ARG A 71 5.18 -5.01 -10.77
N SER A 72 6.13 -4.30 -10.19
CA SER A 72 7.45 -4.20 -10.77
C SER A 72 7.98 -5.62 -10.70
N ASP A 73 7.85 -6.36 -11.80
CA ASP A 73 8.78 -7.42 -12.17
C ASP A 73 10.16 -6.75 -12.26
N GLN A 74 10.71 -6.41 -11.10
CA GLN A 74 12.04 -5.86 -10.97
C GLN A 74 12.96 -7.08 -11.03
N TYR A 75 13.26 -7.48 -12.26
CA TYR A 75 14.39 -8.34 -12.56
C TYR A 75 15.64 -7.65 -12.02
N THR A 76 16.05 -8.00 -10.80
CA THR A 76 17.30 -7.57 -10.21
C THR A 76 18.43 -8.32 -10.90
N THR A 77 18.92 -7.78 -12.01
CA THR A 77 20.28 -8.06 -12.47
C THR A 77 21.22 -7.60 -11.37
N TYR A 78 22.06 -8.51 -10.89
CA TYR A 78 23.03 -8.26 -9.83
C TYR A 78 24.07 -7.23 -10.31
N SER A 79 23.90 -5.96 -9.93
CA SER A 79 24.98 -4.97 -9.89
C SER A 79 25.52 -4.99 -8.46
N GLY A 80 26.64 -5.69 -8.28
CA GLY A 80 27.27 -5.91 -7.00
C GLY A 80 28.01 -4.68 -6.48
N ASP A 81 27.27 -3.70 -5.96
CA ASP A 81 27.89 -2.48 -5.41
C ASP A 81 26.93 -1.55 -4.63
N SER A 82 25.85 -2.08 -4.03
CA SER A 82 25.01 -1.30 -3.12
C SER A 82 25.03 -1.87 -1.71
N MET A 83 25.93 -1.35 -0.86
CA MET A 83 25.82 -1.45 0.59
C MET A 83 24.60 -0.62 1.03
N GLY A 84 23.48 -1.30 1.27
CA GLY A 84 22.31 -0.74 1.93
C GLY A 84 22.03 -1.55 3.19
N ASP A 85 22.60 -1.13 4.32
CA ASP A 85 22.20 -1.58 5.64
C ASP A 85 20.76 -1.11 5.90
N THR A 86 19.80 -1.90 5.45
CA THR A 86 18.42 -1.80 5.89
C THR A 86 17.96 -3.21 6.18
N TYR A 87 18.00 -3.57 7.46
CA TYR A 87 17.35 -4.77 7.97
C TYR A 87 15.84 -4.65 7.73
N THR A 88 15.39 -5.02 6.53
CA THR A 88 13.99 -5.33 6.29
C THR A 88 13.66 -6.59 7.08
N PRO A 89 12.70 -6.56 8.02
CA PRO A 89 12.21 -7.79 8.60
C PRO A 89 11.57 -8.58 7.47
N VAL A 90 12.22 -9.68 7.07
CA VAL A 90 11.63 -10.69 6.19
C VAL A 90 10.45 -11.26 6.97
N GLY A 91 9.30 -10.59 6.84
CA GLY A 91 8.03 -11.16 7.22
C GLY A 91 7.99 -12.52 6.56
N ARG A 92 7.80 -13.56 7.39
CA ARG A 92 7.72 -14.95 6.99
C ARG A 92 6.68 -15.08 5.89
N GLN A 93 7.09 -14.87 4.64
CA GLN A 93 6.32 -15.21 3.47
C GLN A 93 6.27 -16.72 3.51
N GLU A 94 5.10 -17.23 3.88
CA GLU A 94 4.75 -18.62 3.74
C GLU A 94 4.90 -18.93 2.24
N ARG A 95 6.05 -19.46 1.85
CA ARG A 95 6.36 -19.82 0.47
C ARG A 95 5.47 -21.01 0.13
N SER A 96 4.26 -20.74 -0.36
CA SER A 96 3.41 -21.79 -0.89
C SER A 96 3.94 -22.20 -2.25
N LEU A 97 4.45 -23.42 -2.35
CA LEU A 97 4.86 -23.98 -3.63
C LEU A 97 3.62 -24.55 -4.32
N TYR A 98 3.39 -24.15 -5.56
CA TYR A 98 2.34 -24.74 -6.39
C TYR A 98 2.95 -25.90 -7.16
N GLN A 99 2.37 -27.09 -7.01
CA GLN A 99 2.85 -28.31 -7.66
C GLN A 99 1.69 -28.97 -8.41
N ILE A 100 2.00 -29.54 -9.58
CA ILE A 100 1.04 -30.32 -10.36
C ILE A 100 0.75 -31.63 -9.62
N PRO A 101 -0.51 -32.12 -9.60
CA PRO A 101 -0.84 -33.41 -9.01
C PRO A 101 -0.05 -34.56 -9.67
N SER A 102 0.34 -35.55 -8.87
CA SER A 102 1.11 -36.71 -9.35
C SER A 102 0.33 -37.63 -10.30
N ARG A 103 -0.99 -37.45 -10.39
CA ARG A 103 -1.87 -38.18 -11.30
C ARG A 103 -2.80 -37.21 -12.02
N CYS A 104 -2.98 -37.43 -13.32
CA CYS A 104 -3.92 -36.65 -14.11
C CYS A 104 -5.36 -36.91 -13.66
N PRO A 105 -6.18 -35.87 -13.39
CA PRO A 105 -7.60 -36.05 -13.09
C PRO A 105 -8.41 -36.55 -14.30
N SER A 106 -7.94 -36.30 -15.52
CA SER A 106 -8.67 -36.66 -16.75
C SER A 106 -8.37 -38.06 -17.27
N CYS A 107 -7.13 -38.56 -17.14
CA CYS A 107 -6.73 -39.87 -17.66
C CYS A 107 -6.12 -40.83 -16.63
N GLY A 108 -5.86 -40.37 -15.40
CA GLY A 108 -5.26 -41.19 -14.35
C GLY A 108 -3.77 -41.53 -14.55
N ALA A 109 -3.12 -41.04 -15.61
CA ALA A 109 -1.70 -41.26 -15.86
C ALA A 109 -0.84 -40.59 -14.77
N SER A 110 0.29 -41.21 -14.42
CA SER A 110 1.30 -40.63 -13.53
C SER A 110 2.04 -39.50 -14.24
N ILE A 111 2.11 -38.34 -13.59
CA ILE A 111 2.72 -37.14 -14.15
C ILE A 111 3.80 -36.60 -13.21
N SER A 112 4.94 -36.21 -13.79
CA SER A 112 6.04 -35.53 -13.09
C SER A 112 5.98 -34.02 -13.37
N THR A 113 6.42 -33.16 -12.45
CA THR A 113 6.40 -31.69 -12.65
C THR A 113 7.30 -31.22 -13.80
N GLU A 114 8.31 -32.01 -14.16
CA GLU A 114 9.33 -31.67 -15.15
C GLU A 114 8.89 -31.93 -16.59
N GLU A 115 8.00 -32.90 -16.81
CA GLU A 115 7.57 -33.35 -18.15
C GLU A 115 6.28 -32.69 -18.64
N VAL A 116 5.79 -31.65 -17.94
CA VAL A 116 4.50 -31.03 -18.23
C VAL A 116 4.68 -29.67 -18.89
N ASP A 117 3.93 -29.47 -19.98
CA ASP A 117 3.85 -28.18 -20.64
C ASP A 117 2.99 -27.21 -19.82
N TRP A 118 3.62 -26.19 -19.25
CA TRP A 118 2.92 -25.14 -18.53
C TRP A 118 2.25 -24.18 -19.51
N VAL A 119 0.92 -24.10 -19.44
CA VAL A 119 0.11 -23.18 -20.25
C VAL A 119 -0.22 -21.88 -19.50
N GLY A 120 0.01 -21.84 -18.19
CA GLY A 120 -0.16 -20.66 -17.35
C GLY A 120 0.50 -20.82 -15.97
N PRO A 121 0.50 -19.78 -15.14
CA PRO A 121 1.20 -19.77 -13.84
C PRO A 121 0.65 -20.80 -12.84
N LEU A 122 -0.60 -21.24 -13.01
CA LEU A 122 -1.27 -22.25 -12.19
C LEU A 122 -1.88 -23.37 -13.04
N GLN A 123 -1.55 -23.43 -14.34
CA GLN A 123 -2.19 -24.35 -15.28
C GLN A 123 -1.15 -25.05 -16.14
N ALA A 124 -1.33 -26.35 -16.27
CA ALA A 124 -0.40 -27.21 -16.99
C ALA A 124 -1.18 -28.21 -17.84
N LYS A 125 -0.59 -28.67 -18.94
CA LYS A 125 -1.24 -29.53 -19.92
C LYS A 125 -0.68 -30.94 -19.82
N CYS A 126 -1.55 -31.93 -19.59
CA CYS A 126 -1.14 -33.32 -19.48
C CYS A 126 -0.51 -33.83 -20.81
N PRO A 127 0.68 -34.43 -20.79
CA PRO A 127 1.36 -34.92 -22.00
C PRO A 127 0.65 -36.13 -22.62
N TYR A 128 -0.16 -36.87 -21.84
CA TYR A 128 -0.82 -38.09 -22.29
C TYR A 128 -2.18 -37.83 -22.95
N CYS A 129 -3.03 -37.00 -22.31
CA CYS A 129 -4.41 -36.77 -22.76
C CYS A 129 -4.66 -35.35 -23.27
N ASN A 130 -3.65 -34.48 -23.25
CA ASN A 130 -3.75 -33.06 -23.63
C ASN A 130 -4.77 -32.24 -22.82
N ALA A 131 -5.32 -32.79 -21.73
CA ALA A 131 -6.21 -32.06 -20.85
C ALA A 131 -5.44 -31.02 -20.03
N THR A 132 -6.07 -29.86 -19.80
CA THR A 132 -5.57 -28.82 -18.90
C THR A 132 -5.92 -29.17 -17.46
N MET A 133 -4.93 -29.06 -16.57
CA MET A 133 -5.06 -29.33 -15.14
C MET A 133 -4.48 -28.16 -14.33
N ASP A 134 -5.10 -27.89 -13.19
CA ASP A 134 -4.67 -26.83 -12.28
C ASP A 134 -3.60 -27.32 -11.29
N ALA A 135 -2.66 -26.45 -10.96
CA ALA A 135 -1.62 -26.71 -9.97
C ALA A 135 -2.20 -26.55 -8.55
N GLU A 136 -1.93 -27.53 -7.69
CA GLU A 136 -2.40 -27.52 -6.31
C GLU A 136 -1.39 -26.81 -5.40
N LYS A 137 -1.92 -26.07 -4.41
CA LYS A 137 -1.10 -25.38 -3.41
C LYS A 137 -0.57 -26.39 -2.40
N ARG A 138 0.74 -26.64 -2.40
CA ARG A 138 1.42 -27.40 -1.34
C ARG A 138 2.03 -26.41 -0.33
N ILE A 139 1.48 -26.40 0.87
CA ILE A 139 2.07 -25.67 2.01
C ILE A 139 3.14 -26.58 2.61
N LEU A 140 4.38 -26.06 2.73
CA LEU A 140 5.50 -26.76 3.37
C LEU A 140 5.45 -26.62 4.89
#